data_AF-A0AAE7A7V2-F1
#
_entry.id   AF-A0AAE7A7V2-F1
#
_cell.length_a   1.000
_cell.length_b   1.000
_cell.length_c   1.000
_cell.angle_alpha   90.00
_cell.angle_beta   90.00
_cell.angle_gamma   90.00
#
_symmetry.space_group_name_H-M   'P 1'
#
loop_
_entity.id
_entity.type
_entity.pdbx_description
1 polymer ?
#
loop_
_entity_poly.entity_id
_entity_poly.type
_entity_poly.pdbx_seq_one_letter_code
_entity_poly.pdbx_strand_id
1 'polypeptide(L)'
;MAIDKEKLKALLWAEAASFRADCSDWKRNTEALQDFLGEKTVEEAALELLAENEALRKDAERFQYLDANPDFQIAYTGDMSLGHYIDAAMGKGEQL
;
A
#
# COMPACT_ATOMS: atom_id res chain seq x y z
N MET A 1 -3.99 8.16 -5.62
CA MET A 1 -3.25 9.40 -5.28
C MET A 1 -2.02 8.99 -4.49
N ALA A 2 -0.86 9.62 -4.69
CA ALA A 2 0.33 9.30 -3.91
C ALA A 2 0.38 10.20 -2.67
N ILE A 3 0.10 9.64 -1.50
CA ILE A 3 0.26 10.34 -0.21
C ILE A 3 1.74 10.35 0.17
N ASP A 4 2.23 11.48 0.69
CA ASP A 4 3.59 11.55 1.25
C ASP A 4 3.63 10.77 2.58
N LYS A 5 4.07 9.52 2.52
CA LYS A 5 4.09 8.57 3.65
C LYS A 5 5.07 9.00 4.74
N GLU A 6 6.15 9.68 4.41
CA GLU A 6 7.13 10.15 5.39
C GLU A 6 6.58 11.33 6.20
N LYS A 7 5.93 12.28 5.52
CA LYS A 7 5.24 13.39 6.19
C LYS A 7 4.05 12.90 7.03
N LEU A 8 3.24 11.96 6.51
CA LEU A 8 2.15 11.33 7.27
C LEU A 8 2.66 10.67 8.56
N LYS A 9 3.72 9.86 8.46
CA LYS A 9 4.34 9.19 9.61
C LYS A 9 4.80 10.18 10.68
N ALA A 10 5.45 11.27 10.28
CA ALA A 10 5.92 12.30 11.20
C ALA A 10 4.75 12.97 11.96
N LEU A 11 3.66 13.30 11.27
CA LEU A 11 2.47 13.90 11.87
C LEU A 11 1.76 12.93 12.82
N LEU A 12 1.58 11.67 12.41
CA LEU A 12 0.98 10.62 13.26
C LEU A 12 1.80 10.35 14.53
N TRP A 13 3.13 10.38 14.44
CA TRP A 13 3.99 10.24 15.61
C TRP A 13 3.92 11.45 16.55
N ALA A 14 3.85 12.67 16.01
CA ALA A 14 3.67 13.88 16.83
C ALA A 14 2.32 13.84 17.57
N GLU A 15 1.24 13.49 16.87
CA GLU A 15 -0.11 13.28 17.43
C GLU A 15 -0.08 12.28 18.60
N ALA A 16 0.46 11.08 18.35
CA ALA A 16 0.50 10.00 19.34
C ALA A 16 1.39 10.35 20.53
N ALA A 17 2.50 11.08 20.32
CA ALA A 17 3.37 11.55 21.38
C ALA A 17 2.68 12.58 22.27
N SER A 18 2.00 13.58 21.68
CA SER A 18 1.27 14.59 22.45
C SER A 18 0.10 14.01 23.23
N PHE A 19 -0.63 13.05 22.64
CA PHE A 19 -1.70 12.33 23.34
C PHE A 19 -1.16 11.54 24.55
N ARG A 20 -0.06 10.81 24.38
CA ARG A 20 0.57 10.02 25.46
C ARG A 20 1.16 10.88 26.57
N ALA A 21 1.67 12.06 26.22
CA ALA A 21 2.30 12.98 27.16
C ALA A 21 1.30 13.87 27.91
N ASP A 22 -0.02 13.74 27.65
CA ASP A 22 -1.05 14.68 28.09
C ASP A 22 -0.65 16.14 27.85
N CYS A 23 0.01 16.36 26.71
CA CYS A 23 0.61 17.62 26.35
C CYS A 23 -0.40 18.45 25.57
N SER A 24 -0.55 19.74 25.93
CA SER A 24 -1.44 20.69 25.28
C SER A 24 -1.19 20.91 23.79
N ASP A 25 -0.06 20.42 23.25
CA ASP A 25 0.28 20.47 21.84
C ASP A 25 -0.57 19.53 20.96
N TRP A 26 -1.39 18.64 21.55
CA TRP A 26 -2.23 17.70 20.81
C TRP A 26 -3.11 18.42 19.77
N LYS A 27 -3.70 19.56 20.13
CA LYS A 27 -4.59 20.32 19.24
C LYS A 27 -3.87 20.81 17.96
N ARG A 28 -2.65 21.30 18.10
CA ARG A 28 -1.83 21.78 16.97
C ARG A 28 -1.44 20.62 16.05
N ASN A 29 -1.15 19.46 16.64
CA ASN A 29 -0.82 18.26 15.86
C ASN A 29 -2.04 17.76 15.10
N THR A 30 -3.22 17.75 15.73
CA THR A 30 -4.47 17.33 15.08
C THR A 30 -4.82 18.26 13.92
N GLU A 31 -4.69 19.58 14.10
CA GLU A 31 -4.90 20.57 13.03
C GLU A 31 -3.92 20.36 11.87
N ALA A 32 -2.63 20.17 12.16
CA ALA A 32 -1.62 19.93 11.12
C ALA A 32 -1.85 18.61 10.36
N LEU A 33 -2.33 17.57 11.04
CA LEU A 33 -2.70 16.29 10.43
C LEU A 33 -3.94 16.45 9.54
N GLN A 34 -4.94 17.18 10.00
CA GLN A 34 -6.17 17.43 9.24
C GLN A 34 -5.90 18.30 8.01
N ASP A 35 -5.10 19.35 8.13
CA ASP A 35 -4.66 20.17 6.99
C ASP A 35 -3.87 19.35 5.96
N PHE A 36 -3.06 18.39 6.42
CA PHE A 36 -2.29 17.52 5.54
C PHE A 36 -3.18 16.52 4.78
N LEU A 37 -4.20 15.96 5.44
CA LEU A 37 -5.11 14.99 4.83
C LEU A 37 -6.21 15.65 3.99
N GLY A 38 -6.52 16.92 4.23
CA GLY A 38 -7.58 17.66 3.53
C GLY A 38 -8.97 17.11 3.85
N GLU A 39 -9.72 16.71 2.82
CA GLU A 39 -11.05 16.12 2.99
C GLU A 39 -11.00 14.67 3.50
N LYS A 40 -9.84 14.04 3.48
CA LYS A 40 -9.66 12.63 3.81
C LYS A 40 -9.54 12.42 5.31
N THR A 41 -10.16 11.37 5.83
CA THR A 41 -9.95 10.96 7.23
C THR A 41 -8.68 10.12 7.39
N VAL A 42 -8.21 9.95 8.63
CA VAL A 42 -7.07 9.07 8.94
C VAL A 42 -7.41 7.62 8.56
N GLU A 43 -8.66 7.19 8.76
CA GLU A 43 -9.16 5.86 8.41
C GLU A 43 -9.15 5.63 6.91
N GLU A 44 -9.62 6.60 6.12
CA GLU A 44 -9.59 6.51 4.65
C GLU A 44 -8.14 6.45 4.14
N ALA A 45 -7.23 7.25 4.70
CA ALA A 45 -5.81 7.17 4.38
C ALA A 45 -5.22 5.80 4.75
N ALA A 46 -5.61 5.22 5.88
CA ALA A 46 -5.18 3.89 6.30
C ALA A 46 -5.69 2.79 5.35
N LEU A 47 -6.95 2.85 4.92
CA LEU A 47 -7.52 1.91 3.96
C LEU A 47 -6.83 1.98 2.59
N GLU A 48 -6.53 3.18 2.10
CA GLU A 48 -5.76 3.35 0.87
C GLU A 48 -4.35 2.77 0.97
N LEU A 49 -3.66 3.00 2.10
CA LEU A 49 -2.33 2.45 2.33
C LEU A 49 -2.34 0.93 2.43
N LEU A 50 -3.39 0.33 3.00
CA LEU A 50 -3.58 -1.12 3.03
C LEU A 50 -3.78 -1.68 1.62
N ALA A 51 -4.63 -1.05 0.81
CA ALA A 51 -4.86 -1.45 -0.57
C ALA A 51 -3.58 -1.32 -1.42
N GLU A 52 -2.81 -0.25 -1.23
CA GLU A 52 -1.52 -0.07 -1.90
C GLU A 52 -0.51 -1.14 -1.46
N ASN A 53 -0.45 -1.47 -0.16
CA ASN A 53 0.43 -2.52 0.34
C ASN A 53 0.07 -3.89 -0.24
N GLU A 54 -1.22 -4.22 -0.33
CA GLU A 54 -1.68 -5.45 -0.96
C GLU A 54 -1.29 -5.52 -2.43
N ALA A 55 -1.46 -4.42 -3.19
CA ALA A 55 -1.04 -4.35 -4.58
C ALA A 55 0.48 -4.55 -4.72
N LEU A 56 1.28 -3.87 -3.90
CA LEU A 56 2.74 -4.01 -3.90
C LEU A 56 3.19 -5.44 -3.54
N ARG A 57 2.49 -6.11 -2.62
CA ARG A 57 2.77 -7.51 -2.27
C ARG A 57 2.48 -8.44 -3.45
N LYS A 58 1.33 -8.29 -4.12
CA LYS A 58 1.00 -9.09 -5.32
C LYS A 58 2.02 -8.88 -6.42
N ASP A 59 2.47 -7.65 -6.64
CA ASP A 59 3.50 -7.38 -7.64
C ASP A 59 4.86 -7.97 -7.24
N ALA A 60 5.26 -7.90 -5.97
CA ALA A 60 6.47 -8.55 -5.49
C ALA A 60 6.42 -10.08 -5.67
N GLU A 61 5.27 -10.70 -5.38
CA GLU A 61 5.03 -12.14 -5.60
C GLU A 61 5.13 -12.49 -7.09
N ARG A 62 4.55 -11.68 -7.99
CA ARG A 62 4.68 -11.85 -9.44
C ARG A 62 6.13 -11.75 -9.91
N PHE A 63 6.89 -10.77 -9.43
CA PHE A 63 8.30 -10.64 -9.80
C PHE A 63 9.13 -11.82 -9.33
N GLN A 64 8.90 -12.31 -8.11
CA GLN A 64 9.55 -13.53 -7.62
C GLN A 64 9.18 -14.76 -8.47
N TYR A 65 7.91 -14.88 -8.87
CA TYR A 65 7.47 -15.96 -9.74
C TYR A 65 8.15 -15.91 -11.11
N LEU A 66 8.28 -14.73 -11.72
CA LEU A 66 8.96 -14.56 -13.00
C LEU A 66 10.47 -14.82 -12.91
N ASP A 67 11.11 -14.43 -11.81
CA ASP A 67 12.53 -14.74 -11.56
C ASP A 67 12.76 -16.25 -11.42
N ALA A 68 11.82 -16.95 -10.78
CA ALA A 68 11.85 -18.41 -10.66
C ALA A 68 11.44 -19.15 -11.95
N ASN A 69 10.75 -18.47 -12.89
CA ASN A 69 10.20 -19.06 -14.11
C ASN A 69 10.51 -18.20 -15.35
N PRO A 70 11.79 -18.11 -15.77
CA PRO A 70 12.22 -17.22 -16.84
C PRO A 70 11.57 -17.51 -18.19
N ASP A 71 11.13 -18.75 -18.43
CA ASP A 71 10.42 -19.16 -19.66
C ASP A 71 9.09 -18.41 -19.86
N PHE A 72 8.48 -17.90 -18.78
CA PHE A 72 7.26 -17.09 -18.84
C PHE A 72 7.50 -15.63 -19.27
N GLN A 73 8.75 -15.12 -19.22
CA GLN A 73 9.06 -13.75 -19.67
C GLN A 73 8.91 -13.56 -21.18
N ILE A 74 8.88 -14.64 -21.97
CA ILE A 74 9.06 -14.60 -23.44
C ILE A 74 7.74 -14.81 -24.21
N ALA A 75 6.64 -15.19 -23.55
CA ALA A 75 5.37 -15.49 -24.23
C ALA A 75 4.42 -14.29 -24.24
N TYR A 76 4.42 -13.51 -25.33
CA TYR A 76 3.37 -12.51 -25.59
C TYR A 76 2.90 -12.54 -27.05
N THR A 77 1.83 -13.28 -27.32
CA THR A 77 0.95 -13.06 -28.47
C THR A 77 -0.48 -13.44 -28.08
N GLY A 78 -1.27 -12.51 -27.55
CA GLY A 78 -2.68 -12.72 -27.24
C GLY A 78 -3.32 -11.60 -26.40
N ASP A 79 -4.64 -11.46 -26.54
CA ASP A 79 -5.55 -10.43 -25.96
C ASP A 79 -5.64 -10.41 -24.42
N MET A 80 -4.83 -11.22 -23.73
CA MET A 80 -4.83 -11.31 -22.27
C MET A 80 -3.51 -10.74 -21.71
N SER A 81 -3.61 -9.82 -20.76
CA SER A 81 -2.43 -9.28 -20.08
C SER A 81 -1.69 -10.39 -19.33
N LEU A 82 -0.36 -10.46 -19.46
CA LEU A 82 0.55 -11.36 -18.76
C LEU A 82 0.32 -11.35 -17.24
N GLY A 83 -0.12 -10.23 -16.67
CA GLY A 83 -0.53 -10.16 -15.27
C GLY A 83 -1.66 -11.13 -14.92
N HIS A 84 -2.67 -11.28 -15.78
CA HIS A 84 -3.79 -12.21 -15.57
C HIS A 84 -3.34 -13.67 -15.69
N TYR A 85 -2.41 -13.96 -16.62
CA TYR A 85 -1.83 -15.30 -16.75
C TYR A 85 -0.97 -15.69 -15.54
N ILE A 86 -0.13 -14.78 -15.05
CA ILE A 86 0.70 -15.02 -13.86
C ILE A 86 -0.21 -15.20 -12.64
N ASP A 87 -1.23 -14.37 -12.45
CA ASP A 87 -2.20 -14.54 -11.36
C ASP A 87 -2.90 -15.91 -11.42
N ALA A 88 -3.36 -16.33 -12.60
CA ALA A 88 -3.98 -17.63 -12.80
C ALA A 88 -3.00 -18.80 -12.57
N ALA A 89 -1.72 -18.63 -12.91
CA ALA A 89 -0.68 -19.63 -12.65
C ALA A 89 -0.35 -19.73 -11.16
N MET A 90 -0.26 -18.59 -10.45
CA MET A 90 -0.08 -18.54 -8.99
C MET A 90 -1.28 -19.17 -8.25
N GLY A 91 -2.52 -18.99 -8.74
CA GLY A 91 -3.74 -19.53 -8.13
C GLY A 91 -4.01 -21.02 -8.38
N LYS A 92 -3.36 -21.67 -9.34
CA LYS A 92 -3.53 -23.12 -9.63
C LYS A 92 -2.71 -24.05 -8.72
N GLY A 93 -1.94 -23.49 -7.78
CA GLY A 93 -1.23 -24.25 -6.74
C GLY A 93 -2.12 -24.70 -5.57
N GLU A 94 -3.33 -24.15 -5.44
CA GLU A 94 -4.34 -24.59 -4.46
C GLU A 94 -5.51 -25.28 -5.19
N GLN A 95 -5.26 -26.48 -5.72
CA GLN A 95 -6.35 -27.42 -6.01
C GLN A 95 -6.18 -28.61 -5.07
N LEU A 96 -7.15 -28.73 -4.14
CA LEU A 96 -7.41 -29.93 -3.34
C LEU A 96 -7.51 -31.18 -4.22
#